data_AF-A0A921G940-F1
#
_entry.id   AF-A0A921G940-F1
#
_cell.length_a   1.000
_cell.length_b   1.000
_cell.length_c   1.000
_cell.angle_alpha   90.00
_cell.angle_beta   90.00
_cell.angle_gamma   90.00
#
_symmetry.space_group_name_H-M   'P 1'
#
loop_
_entity.id
_entity.type
_entity.pdbx_description
1 polymer ?
#
loop_
_entity_poly.entity_id
_entity_poly.type
_entity_poly.pdbx_seq_one_letter_code
_entity_poly.pdbx_strand_id
1 'polypeptide(L)'
;MIKISNVEILLKYARSWIGLNEKDGSYKQIIDVYNNHLPRARGYKVNYNDDWCAVFVSACVIKANLTKFIPLECSCGEMIELAKQMKIWNEDSKRSPNVGDIIMYDWDNQDGWPEHVGIVESVTNNQITVIEGNKSNAVGRRVINVGNASIRGYIQPNYDGSISNNQPSKPISNEKAVNYKVKVNTKSGVNCRKKPSVGSAKITAYANGTQLTITKEKNGWGYANNTGWVDLEYCINVSSNTSWKGDEKYYLENSEVGKWQEAMNKGFDTNELEVDNKFGKASQDFAKNHLLWKGQSHNCPTAISWLQNRLRYFGFSKLEVNGKWSKYLDTCVMTFQSNRNLQKGAKVGLDTTYHLLKGEIK
;
A
#
# COMPACT_ATOMS: atom_id res chain seq x y z
N MET A 1 22.33 -6.17 12.65
CA MET A 1 20.91 -6.57 12.52
C MET A 1 20.09 -5.31 12.34
N ILE A 2 19.38 -5.16 11.22
CA ILE A 2 18.43 -4.05 11.05
C ILE A 2 17.23 -4.36 11.95
N LYS A 3 16.98 -3.52 12.95
CA LYS A 3 15.82 -3.65 13.85
C LYS A 3 14.57 -3.26 13.06
N ILE A 4 13.67 -4.22 12.82
CA ILE A 4 12.36 -3.94 12.23
C ILE A 4 11.55 -3.13 13.24
N SER A 5 10.89 -2.06 12.80
CA SER A 5 10.06 -1.20 13.66
C SER A 5 8.79 -1.92 14.11
N ASN A 6 8.21 -1.49 15.23
CA ASN A 6 6.94 -2.03 15.71
C ASN A 6 5.80 -1.80 14.70
N VAL A 7 5.79 -0.67 13.98
CA VAL A 7 4.86 -0.43 12.86
C VAL A 7 4.94 -1.51 11.79
N GLU A 8 6.14 -1.83 11.32
CA GLU A 8 6.30 -2.85 10.27
C GLU A 8 5.99 -4.26 10.77
N ILE A 9 6.23 -4.56 12.06
CA ILE A 9 5.83 -5.84 12.66
C ILE A 9 4.30 -5.95 12.73
N LEU A 10 3.61 -4.89 13.14
CA LEU A 10 2.14 -4.86 13.16
C LEU A 10 1.57 -5.06 11.75
N LEU A 11 2.05 -4.27 10.79
CA LEU A 11 1.59 -4.34 9.41
C LEU A 11 1.95 -5.66 8.73
N LYS A 12 3.07 -6.29 9.08
CA LYS A 12 3.40 -7.64 8.60
C LYS A 12 2.28 -8.63 8.90
N TYR A 13 1.74 -8.65 10.12
CA TYR A 13 0.67 -9.57 10.48
C TYR A 13 -0.65 -9.19 9.80
N ALA A 14 -1.01 -7.90 9.83
CA ALA A 14 -2.21 -7.41 9.14
C ALA A 14 -2.21 -7.77 7.64
N ARG A 15 -1.08 -7.54 6.95
CA ARG A 15 -0.88 -7.89 5.53
C ARG A 15 -0.95 -9.39 5.29
N SER A 16 -0.39 -10.21 6.18
CA SER A 16 -0.38 -11.68 6.03
C SER A 16 -1.77 -12.32 6.13
N TRP A 17 -2.73 -11.61 6.70
CA TRP A 17 -4.11 -12.08 6.88
C TRP A 17 -5.09 -11.55 5.85
N ILE A 18 -4.65 -10.73 4.90
CA ILE A 18 -5.49 -10.26 3.80
C ILE A 18 -6.05 -11.47 3.02
N GLY A 19 -7.36 -11.46 2.80
CA GLY A 19 -8.09 -12.54 2.13
C GLY A 19 -8.68 -13.59 3.07
N LEU A 20 -8.29 -13.63 4.35
CA LEU A 20 -8.98 -14.47 5.33
C LEU A 20 -10.44 -14.02 5.47
N ASN A 21 -11.38 -14.96 5.45
CA ASN A 21 -12.79 -14.65 5.28
C ASN A 21 -13.72 -15.68 5.95
N GLU A 22 -14.98 -15.32 6.11
CA GLU A 22 -16.00 -16.18 6.72
C GLU A 22 -16.45 -17.32 5.80
N LYS A 23 -16.44 -17.10 4.48
CA LYS A 23 -16.96 -18.04 3.49
C LYS A 23 -16.21 -19.38 3.52
N ASP A 24 -14.89 -19.35 3.66
CA ASP A 24 -14.06 -20.55 3.80
C ASP A 24 -13.69 -20.87 5.26
N GLY A 25 -14.17 -20.06 6.21
CA GLY A 25 -13.91 -20.23 7.64
C GLY A 25 -12.47 -19.87 8.06
N SER A 26 -11.64 -19.35 7.16
CA SER A 26 -10.23 -19.07 7.44
C SER A 26 -10.02 -17.92 8.43
N TYR A 27 -11.00 -17.02 8.61
CA TYR A 27 -10.97 -15.98 9.65
C TYR A 27 -10.95 -16.54 11.09
N LYS A 28 -11.39 -17.79 11.31
CA LYS A 28 -11.47 -18.39 12.66
C LYS A 28 -10.11 -18.39 13.35
N GLN A 29 -9.01 -18.52 12.60
CA GLN A 29 -7.66 -18.44 13.15
C GLN A 29 -7.35 -17.09 13.83
N ILE A 30 -7.97 -16.00 13.36
CA ILE A 30 -7.83 -14.66 13.94
C ILE A 30 -8.53 -14.63 15.31
N ILE A 31 -9.75 -15.15 15.36
CA ILE A 31 -10.55 -15.28 16.60
C ILE A 31 -9.84 -16.20 17.59
N ASP A 32 -9.23 -17.29 17.13
CA ASP A 32 -8.47 -18.22 17.97
C ASP A 32 -7.23 -17.55 18.57
N VAL A 33 -6.50 -16.73 17.81
CA VAL A 33 -5.36 -15.95 18.33
C VAL A 33 -5.80 -15.05 19.48
N TYR A 34 -6.90 -14.33 19.32
CA TYR A 34 -7.47 -13.49 20.37
C TYR A 34 -7.89 -14.32 21.59
N ASN A 35 -8.67 -15.37 21.36
CA ASN A 35 -9.26 -16.19 22.42
C ASN A 35 -8.24 -17.00 23.23
N ASN A 36 -7.06 -17.28 22.66
CA ASN A 36 -5.98 -18.00 23.31
C ASN A 36 -5.01 -17.08 24.06
N HIS A 37 -5.14 -15.75 23.93
CA HIS A 37 -4.35 -14.81 24.72
C HIS A 37 -4.98 -14.61 26.10
N LEU A 38 -4.19 -14.81 27.15
CA LEU A 38 -4.62 -14.73 28.54
C LEU A 38 -3.83 -13.65 29.31
N PRO A 39 -4.48 -12.88 30.22
CA PRO A 39 -5.92 -12.89 30.48
C PRO A 39 -6.71 -12.39 29.27
N ARG A 40 -7.93 -12.92 29.09
CA ARG A 40 -8.80 -12.54 27.97
C ARG A 40 -9.09 -11.03 28.05
N ALA A 41 -8.97 -10.32 26.95
CA ALA A 41 -9.43 -8.94 26.87
C ALA A 41 -10.94 -8.84 27.20
N ARG A 42 -11.29 -7.88 28.07
CA ARG A 42 -12.58 -7.75 28.80
C ARG A 42 -13.02 -8.99 29.62
N GLY A 43 -12.29 -10.10 29.59
CA GLY A 43 -12.77 -11.37 30.15
C GLY A 43 -13.79 -12.10 29.25
N TYR A 44 -13.98 -11.67 28.00
CA TYR A 44 -14.95 -12.28 27.07
C TYR A 44 -14.29 -13.28 26.11
N LYS A 45 -14.98 -14.38 25.81
CA LYS A 45 -14.60 -15.33 24.76
C LYS A 45 -15.45 -15.06 23.53
N VAL A 46 -14.79 -14.59 22.47
CA VAL A 46 -15.43 -14.24 21.19
C VAL A 46 -15.93 -15.51 20.50
N ASN A 47 -17.19 -15.51 20.07
CA ASN A 47 -17.75 -16.58 19.25
C ASN A 47 -17.41 -16.35 17.77
N TYR A 48 -17.42 -17.41 16.97
CA TYR A 48 -17.14 -17.27 15.54
C TYR A 48 -18.19 -16.46 14.77
N ASN A 49 -19.38 -16.25 15.33
CA ASN A 49 -20.43 -15.45 14.69
C ASN A 49 -20.48 -14.00 15.20
N ASP A 50 -19.60 -13.64 16.14
CA ASP A 50 -19.50 -12.26 16.62
C ASP A 50 -18.76 -11.40 15.59
N ASP A 51 -19.05 -10.10 15.58
CA ASP A 51 -18.27 -9.16 14.78
C ASP A 51 -16.80 -9.15 15.24
N TRP A 52 -15.89 -9.26 14.27
CA TRP A 52 -14.48 -9.54 14.56
C TRP A 52 -13.52 -8.45 14.05
N CYS A 53 -13.99 -7.24 13.78
CA CYS A 53 -13.16 -6.11 13.35
C CYS A 53 -12.14 -5.69 14.42
N ALA A 54 -12.58 -5.44 15.67
CA ALA A 54 -11.69 -5.15 16.80
C ALA A 54 -10.84 -6.36 17.19
N VAL A 55 -11.42 -7.57 17.08
CA VAL A 55 -10.71 -8.83 17.32
C VAL A 55 -9.54 -9.00 16.36
N PHE A 56 -9.70 -8.63 15.08
CA PHE A 56 -8.61 -8.63 14.11
C PHE A 56 -7.46 -7.72 14.51
N VAL A 57 -7.74 -6.47 14.91
CA VAL A 57 -6.71 -5.55 15.38
C VAL A 57 -6.00 -6.11 16.60
N SER A 58 -6.75 -6.57 17.60
CA SER A 58 -6.20 -7.18 18.81
C SER A 58 -5.35 -8.42 18.52
N ALA A 59 -5.78 -9.28 17.60
CA ALA A 59 -5.02 -10.46 17.20
C ALA A 59 -3.70 -10.08 16.49
N CYS A 60 -3.69 -9.02 15.67
CA CYS A 60 -2.47 -8.47 15.10
C CYS A 60 -1.53 -7.94 16.20
N VAL A 61 -2.06 -7.21 17.18
CA VAL A 61 -1.31 -6.69 18.34
C VAL A 61 -0.70 -7.82 19.18
N ILE A 62 -1.45 -8.89 19.42
CA ILE A 62 -0.98 -10.10 20.12
C ILE A 62 0.18 -10.74 19.35
N LYS A 63 0.01 -10.98 18.05
CA LYS A 63 1.06 -11.58 17.20
C LYS A 63 2.31 -10.70 17.11
N ALA A 64 2.13 -9.39 17.12
CA ALA A 64 3.20 -8.40 17.08
C ALA A 64 3.88 -8.18 18.45
N ASN A 65 3.32 -8.73 19.54
CA ASN A 65 3.75 -8.47 20.92
C ASN A 65 3.73 -6.98 21.27
N LEU A 66 2.67 -6.27 20.87
CA LEU A 66 2.52 -4.81 21.03
C LEU A 66 1.45 -4.40 22.05
N THR A 67 1.04 -5.32 22.93
CA THR A 67 -0.02 -5.11 23.94
C THR A 67 0.30 -3.98 24.94
N LYS A 68 1.58 -3.62 25.08
CA LYS A 68 2.02 -2.46 25.87
C LYS A 68 1.64 -1.12 25.23
N PHE A 69 1.45 -1.08 23.91
CA PHE A 69 1.27 0.14 23.13
C PHE A 69 -0.13 0.31 22.58
N ILE A 70 -0.84 -0.80 22.30
CA ILE A 70 -2.21 -0.81 21.78
C ILE A 70 -3.07 -1.65 22.72
N PRO A 71 -4.25 -1.17 23.14
CA PRO A 71 -5.17 -1.96 23.96
C PRO A 71 -5.71 -3.16 23.17
N LEU A 72 -5.94 -4.28 23.88
CA LEU A 72 -6.65 -5.42 23.34
C LEU A 72 -8.14 -5.28 23.63
N GLU A 73 -8.96 -5.40 22.60
CA GLU A 73 -10.41 -5.42 22.72
C GLU A 73 -11.15 -6.17 21.60
N CYS A 74 -12.39 -6.58 21.86
CA CYS A 74 -13.33 -7.10 20.86
C CYS A 74 -14.50 -6.15 20.50
N SER A 75 -14.68 -5.04 21.22
CA SER A 75 -15.64 -3.96 20.94
C SER A 75 -14.92 -2.69 20.52
N CYS A 76 -15.39 -2.05 19.45
CA CYS A 76 -14.80 -0.82 18.92
C CYS A 76 -14.89 0.34 19.94
N GLY A 77 -16.06 0.57 20.55
CA GLY A 77 -16.24 1.72 21.44
C GLY A 77 -15.43 1.59 22.72
N GLU A 78 -15.29 0.38 23.21
CA GLU A 78 -14.49 0.14 24.39
C GLU A 78 -12.99 0.17 24.11
N MET A 79 -12.58 -0.18 22.89
CA MET A 79 -11.21 0.03 22.43
C MET A 79 -10.86 1.53 22.46
N ILE A 80 -11.81 2.42 22.11
CA ILE A 80 -11.64 3.88 22.28
C ILE A 80 -11.49 4.24 23.76
N GLU A 81 -12.33 3.72 24.65
CA GLU A 81 -12.25 4.03 26.08
C GLU A 81 -10.90 3.61 26.68
N LEU A 82 -10.38 2.45 26.31
CA LEU A 82 -9.02 2.03 26.70
C LEU A 82 -7.94 2.92 26.08
N ALA A 83 -8.07 3.32 24.81
CA ALA A 83 -7.14 4.24 24.16
C ALA A 83 -7.12 5.63 24.84
N LYS A 84 -8.27 6.12 25.30
CA LYS A 84 -8.39 7.35 26.11
C LYS A 84 -7.66 7.19 27.44
N GLN A 85 -7.84 6.07 28.15
CA GLN A 85 -7.12 5.78 29.39
C GLN A 85 -5.60 5.71 29.18
N MET A 86 -5.17 5.15 28.05
CA MET A 86 -3.78 5.09 27.62
C MET A 86 -3.25 6.44 27.07
N LYS A 87 -4.09 7.47 26.97
CA LYS A 87 -3.77 8.81 26.42
C LYS A 87 -3.20 8.79 25.00
N ILE A 88 -3.67 7.85 24.20
CA ILE A 88 -3.31 7.67 22.79
C ILE A 88 -4.50 7.87 21.85
N TRP A 89 -5.63 8.37 22.36
CA TRP A 89 -6.82 8.66 21.56
C TRP A 89 -6.76 10.07 20.96
N ASN A 90 -7.13 10.19 19.69
CA ASN A 90 -7.28 11.46 18.99
C ASN A 90 -8.59 11.51 18.19
N GLU A 91 -9.48 12.39 18.60
CA GLU A 91 -10.80 12.62 18.01
C GLU A 91 -10.75 13.32 16.63
N ASP A 92 -9.67 14.04 16.31
CA ASP A 92 -9.61 14.90 15.12
C ASP A 92 -9.49 14.09 13.83
N SER A 93 -10.64 13.76 13.25
CA SER A 93 -10.79 13.06 11.98
C SER A 93 -10.15 13.80 10.80
N LYS A 94 -9.95 15.13 10.90
CA LYS A 94 -9.38 15.98 9.85
C LYS A 94 -7.85 15.95 9.85
N ARG A 95 -7.23 15.41 10.90
CA ARG A 95 -5.80 15.15 10.93
C ARG A 95 -5.47 14.00 9.99
N SER A 96 -4.38 14.15 9.23
CA SER A 96 -3.78 13.03 8.52
C SER A 96 -3.19 12.04 9.52
N PRO A 97 -3.57 10.74 9.50
CA PRO A 97 -2.99 9.76 10.40
C PRO A 97 -1.54 9.42 10.04
N ASN A 98 -0.89 8.72 10.96
CA ASN A 98 0.41 8.10 10.73
C ASN A 98 0.23 6.64 10.31
N VAL A 99 1.23 6.10 9.62
CA VAL A 99 1.28 4.66 9.34
C VAL A 99 1.38 3.90 10.67
N GLY A 100 0.53 2.89 10.83
CA GLY A 100 0.37 2.13 12.06
C GLY A 100 -0.57 2.74 13.10
N ASP A 101 -1.21 3.90 12.85
CA ASP A 101 -2.34 4.35 13.67
C ASP A 101 -3.51 3.34 13.50
N ILE A 102 -4.34 3.21 14.53
CA ILE A 102 -5.61 2.46 14.44
C ILE A 102 -6.72 3.47 14.14
N ILE A 103 -7.36 3.33 13.00
CA ILE A 103 -8.47 4.21 12.61
C ILE A 103 -9.79 3.63 13.12
N MET A 104 -10.60 4.48 13.75
CA MET A 104 -11.93 4.13 14.22
C MET A 104 -12.97 4.76 13.31
N TYR A 105 -14.04 4.03 13.03
CA TYR A 105 -15.15 4.48 12.19
C TYR A 105 -16.45 4.57 12.95
N ASP A 106 -17.24 5.55 12.57
CA ASP A 106 -18.65 5.70 12.92
C ASP A 106 -19.37 6.09 11.63
N TRP A 107 -20.12 5.15 11.05
CA TRP A 107 -20.71 5.28 9.73
C TRP A 107 -21.88 6.26 9.72
N ASP A 108 -22.53 6.44 10.88
CA ASP A 108 -23.73 7.25 11.02
C ASP A 108 -23.42 8.72 11.35
N ASN A 109 -22.46 9.02 12.25
CA ASN A 109 -21.96 10.39 12.55
C ASN A 109 -20.68 10.39 13.41
N GLN A 110 -19.79 11.37 13.28
CA GLN A 110 -18.50 11.41 14.02
C GLN A 110 -18.58 11.53 15.56
N ASP A 111 -19.77 11.65 16.16
CA ASP A 111 -19.98 11.84 17.59
C ASP A 111 -20.61 10.62 18.30
N GLY A 112 -20.93 9.56 17.56
CA GLY A 112 -21.57 8.35 18.08
C GLY A 112 -20.60 7.26 18.59
N TRP A 113 -21.17 6.07 18.77
CA TRP A 113 -20.45 4.87 19.19
C TRP A 113 -19.79 4.23 17.96
N PRO A 114 -18.46 3.99 17.96
CA PRO A 114 -17.79 3.48 16.77
C PRO A 114 -18.27 2.07 16.43
N GLU A 115 -18.40 1.82 15.13
CA GLU A 115 -18.94 0.59 14.58
C GLU A 115 -17.84 -0.27 13.95
N HIS A 116 -16.72 0.33 13.57
CA HIS A 116 -15.66 -0.39 12.88
C HIS A 116 -14.27 0.16 13.19
N VAL A 117 -13.25 -0.63 12.83
CA VAL A 117 -11.86 -0.34 13.14
C VAL A 117 -10.92 -0.99 12.12
N GLY A 118 -9.78 -0.35 11.86
CA GLY A 118 -8.72 -0.91 11.02
C GLY A 118 -7.34 -0.34 11.34
N ILE A 119 -6.31 -0.90 10.70
CA ILE A 119 -4.90 -0.51 10.87
C ILE A 119 -4.47 0.31 9.65
N VAL A 120 -3.97 1.52 9.86
CA VAL A 120 -3.47 2.39 8.78
C VAL A 120 -2.19 1.79 8.19
N GLU A 121 -2.26 1.34 6.94
CA GLU A 121 -1.14 0.75 6.21
C GLU A 121 -0.30 1.79 5.47
N SER A 122 -0.95 2.80 4.89
CA SER A 122 -0.26 3.89 4.19
C SER A 122 -1.11 5.15 4.17
N VAL A 123 -0.44 6.29 4.02
CA VAL A 123 -1.10 7.58 3.79
C VAL A 123 -0.38 8.27 2.64
N THR A 124 -1.10 8.56 1.55
CA THR A 124 -0.52 9.18 0.36
C THR A 124 -1.57 10.04 -0.31
N ASN A 125 -1.22 11.29 -0.66
CA ASN A 125 -2.11 12.21 -1.39
C ASN A 125 -3.52 12.35 -0.78
N ASN A 126 -3.60 12.53 0.56
CA ASN A 126 -4.85 12.63 1.32
C ASN A 126 -5.70 11.35 1.37
N GLN A 127 -5.19 10.23 0.87
CA GLN A 127 -5.80 8.91 0.97
C GLN A 127 -5.10 8.09 2.04
N ILE A 128 -5.91 7.50 2.91
CA ILE A 128 -5.53 6.56 3.95
C ILE A 128 -5.86 5.17 3.40
N THR A 129 -4.86 4.30 3.25
CA THR A 129 -5.08 2.87 3.01
C THR A 129 -5.09 2.15 4.35
N VAL A 130 -6.15 1.37 4.59
CA VAL A 130 -6.42 0.73 5.87
C VAL A 130 -6.62 -0.76 5.65
N ILE A 131 -6.02 -1.60 6.49
CA ILE A 131 -6.33 -3.03 6.55
C ILE A 131 -7.36 -3.25 7.65
N GLU A 132 -8.52 -3.76 7.26
CA GLU A 132 -9.68 -4.00 8.13
C GLU A 132 -9.98 -5.50 8.17
N GLY A 133 -10.30 -6.01 9.36
CA GLY A 133 -10.94 -7.31 9.53
C GLY A 133 -12.45 -7.16 9.56
N ASN A 134 -13.18 -8.23 9.25
CA ASN A 134 -14.63 -8.21 9.10
C ASN A 134 -15.16 -7.15 8.12
N LYS A 135 -14.32 -6.70 7.18
CA LYS A 135 -14.74 -5.79 6.11
C LYS A 135 -15.42 -6.61 5.03
N SER A 136 -16.76 -6.56 4.99
CA SER A 136 -17.56 -7.43 4.13
C SER A 136 -17.22 -8.91 4.37
N ASN A 137 -17.14 -9.29 5.65
CA ASN A 137 -16.88 -10.66 6.12
C ASN A 137 -15.49 -11.21 5.74
N ALA A 138 -14.52 -10.31 5.51
CA ALA A 138 -13.15 -10.68 5.16
C ALA A 138 -12.13 -9.66 5.68
N VAL A 139 -10.86 -10.05 5.70
CA VAL A 139 -9.74 -9.13 5.84
C VAL A 139 -9.46 -8.51 4.48
N GLY A 140 -9.51 -7.18 4.40
CA GLY A 140 -9.33 -6.47 3.14
C GLY A 140 -8.82 -5.06 3.32
N ARG A 141 -8.45 -4.43 2.20
CA ARG A 141 -8.04 -3.03 2.17
C ARG A 141 -9.24 -2.12 1.93
N ARG A 142 -9.28 -0.99 2.64
CA ARG A 142 -10.10 0.18 2.32
C ARG A 142 -9.18 1.34 1.96
N VAL A 143 -9.64 2.18 1.05
CA VAL A 143 -9.05 3.50 0.80
C VAL A 143 -10.09 4.54 1.21
N ILE A 144 -9.72 5.44 2.13
CA ILE A 144 -10.59 6.50 2.63
C ILE A 144 -9.83 7.83 2.68
N ASN A 145 -10.51 8.94 2.44
CA ASN A 145 -9.86 10.25 2.51
C ASN A 145 -9.69 10.72 3.96
N VAL A 146 -8.62 11.44 4.23
CA VAL A 146 -8.47 12.20 5.48
C VAL A 146 -9.67 13.15 5.65
N GLY A 147 -10.22 13.24 6.86
CA GLY A 147 -11.39 14.06 7.16
C GLY A 147 -12.71 13.53 6.61
N ASN A 148 -12.75 12.28 6.13
CA ASN A 148 -14.01 11.64 5.73
C ASN A 148 -14.98 11.60 6.92
N ALA A 149 -16.27 11.81 6.64
CA ALA A 149 -17.29 11.93 7.65
C ALA A 149 -17.50 10.67 8.49
N SER A 150 -17.10 9.51 7.99
CA SER A 150 -17.19 8.24 8.72
C SER A 150 -16.00 7.97 9.65
N ILE A 151 -14.99 8.84 9.65
CA ILE A 151 -13.83 8.69 10.53
C ILE A 151 -14.18 9.27 11.90
N ARG A 152 -14.20 8.40 12.91
CA ARG A 152 -14.48 8.75 14.31
C ARG A 152 -13.25 9.30 15.02
N GLY A 153 -12.07 8.91 14.58
CA GLY A 153 -10.78 9.33 15.13
C GLY A 153 -9.71 8.24 14.98
N TYR A 154 -8.62 8.41 15.70
CA TYR A 154 -7.44 7.56 15.62
C TYR A 154 -6.90 7.21 17.00
N ILE A 155 -6.57 5.94 17.20
CA ILE A 155 -5.66 5.51 18.26
C ILE A 155 -4.24 5.66 17.71
N GLN A 156 -3.38 6.35 18.46
CA GLN A 156 -2.03 6.77 18.06
C GLN A 156 -0.97 6.16 19.00
N PRO A 157 -0.58 4.89 18.78
CA PRO A 157 0.34 4.21 19.68
C PRO A 157 1.73 4.85 19.63
N ASN A 158 2.35 5.02 20.80
CA ASN A 158 3.71 5.55 20.90
C ASN A 158 4.74 4.41 20.81
N TYR A 159 4.95 3.88 19.61
CA TYR A 159 5.99 2.89 19.31
C TYR A 159 6.90 3.28 18.14
N ASP A 160 8.08 2.67 18.06
CA ASP A 160 9.04 2.99 17.00
C ASP A 160 8.48 2.69 15.58
N GLY A 161 8.89 3.54 14.62
CA GLY A 161 8.40 3.48 13.25
C GLY A 161 7.12 4.27 12.98
N SER A 162 6.51 4.92 13.98
CA SER A 162 5.45 5.89 13.76
C SER A 162 6.02 7.11 13.02
N ILE A 163 5.91 7.13 11.69
CA ILE A 163 6.34 8.28 10.88
C ILE A 163 5.31 9.39 11.09
N SER A 164 5.71 10.52 11.69
CA SER A 164 4.82 11.67 11.80
C SER A 164 4.57 12.23 10.39
N ASN A 165 3.34 12.12 9.92
CA ASN A 165 2.91 12.89 8.77
C ASN A 165 2.72 14.34 9.24
N ASN A 166 3.79 15.14 9.21
CA ASN A 166 3.74 16.59 9.39
C ASN A 166 3.11 17.29 8.16
N GLN A 167 2.08 16.70 7.57
CA GLN A 167 1.32 17.34 6.52
C GLN A 167 0.24 18.20 7.19
N PRO A 168 0.24 19.54 6.99
CA PRO A 168 -0.77 20.40 7.59
C PRO A 168 -2.17 20.00 7.11
N SER A 169 -3.05 19.67 8.05
CA SER A 169 -4.48 19.58 7.84
C SER A 169 -5.00 20.95 7.40
N LYS A 170 -5.21 21.14 6.10
CA LYS A 170 -5.84 22.35 5.57
C LYS A 170 -7.33 22.07 5.36
N PRO A 171 -8.24 22.67 6.16
CA PRO A 171 -9.67 22.54 5.93
C PRO A 171 -10.04 23.44 4.75
N ILE A 172 -10.52 22.87 3.64
CA ILE A 172 -11.08 23.68 2.55
C ILE A 172 -12.36 23.03 2.04
N SER A 173 -13.48 23.59 2.48
CA SER A 173 -14.71 23.63 1.70
C SER A 173 -14.40 24.27 0.35
N ASN A 174 -14.45 23.51 -0.74
CA ASN A 174 -14.86 23.96 -2.07
C ASN A 174 -14.97 22.75 -2.99
N GLU A 175 -16.10 22.65 -3.70
CA GLU A 175 -16.30 21.64 -4.74
C GLU A 175 -15.12 21.63 -5.70
N LYS A 176 -14.44 20.48 -5.82
CA LYS A 176 -13.28 20.34 -6.69
C LYS A 176 -13.77 19.94 -8.08
N ALA A 177 -13.53 20.79 -9.08
CA ALA A 177 -13.73 20.37 -10.46
C ALA A 177 -12.75 19.24 -10.81
N VAL A 178 -13.27 18.18 -11.40
CA VAL A 178 -12.50 16.99 -11.81
C VAL A 178 -13.01 16.50 -13.16
N ASN A 179 -12.31 15.56 -13.79
CA ASN A 179 -12.80 14.87 -14.98
C ASN A 179 -12.16 13.48 -15.08
N TYR A 180 -12.82 12.47 -14.52
CA TYR A 180 -12.37 11.08 -14.61
C TYR A 180 -13.56 10.13 -14.59
N LYS A 181 -13.32 8.86 -14.90
CA LYS A 181 -14.37 7.83 -14.89
C LYS A 181 -14.27 6.95 -13.65
N VAL A 182 -15.43 6.55 -13.13
CA VAL A 182 -15.57 5.50 -12.12
C VAL A 182 -16.51 4.42 -12.63
N LYS A 183 -16.49 3.26 -11.99
CA LYS A 183 -17.37 2.13 -12.22
C LYS A 183 -18.07 1.82 -10.91
N VAL A 184 -19.39 1.72 -10.93
CA VAL A 184 -20.16 1.29 -9.75
C VAL A 184 -19.74 -0.13 -9.37
N ASN A 185 -19.43 -0.36 -8.09
CA ASN A 185 -18.87 -1.61 -7.58
C ASN A 185 -19.63 -2.13 -6.37
N THR A 186 -20.96 -2.19 -6.49
CA THR A 186 -21.84 -2.73 -5.45
C THR A 186 -22.93 -3.56 -6.09
N LYS A 187 -23.34 -4.66 -5.45
CA LYS A 187 -24.37 -5.56 -5.98
C LYS A 187 -25.70 -4.84 -6.26
N SER A 188 -26.06 -3.87 -5.42
CA SER A 188 -27.33 -3.13 -5.50
C SER A 188 -27.25 -1.84 -6.34
N GLY A 189 -26.06 -1.47 -6.84
CA GLY A 189 -25.84 -0.18 -7.49
C GLY A 189 -25.66 0.99 -6.51
N VAL A 190 -25.63 2.21 -7.05
CA VAL A 190 -25.49 3.45 -6.27
C VAL A 190 -26.60 4.44 -6.60
N ASN A 191 -27.18 5.08 -5.57
CA ASN A 191 -28.17 6.14 -5.77
C ASN A 191 -27.48 7.44 -6.22
N CYS A 192 -28.09 8.14 -7.17
CA CYS A 192 -27.70 9.47 -7.60
C CYS A 192 -28.67 10.50 -7.01
N ARG A 193 -28.15 11.54 -6.36
CA ARG A 193 -28.93 12.46 -5.51
C ARG A 193 -28.71 13.93 -5.88
N LYS A 194 -29.66 14.79 -5.48
CA LYS A 194 -29.62 16.24 -5.79
C LYS A 194 -28.51 17.00 -5.05
N LYS A 195 -28.16 16.57 -3.85
CA LYS A 195 -27.04 17.08 -3.04
C LYS A 195 -26.14 15.91 -2.61
N PRO A 196 -24.86 16.15 -2.31
CA PRO A 196 -23.93 15.13 -1.83
C PRO A 196 -24.22 14.77 -0.36
N SER A 197 -25.35 14.10 -0.15
CA SER A 197 -25.87 13.69 1.16
C SER A 197 -26.89 12.57 0.99
N VAL A 198 -26.83 11.57 1.86
CA VAL A 198 -27.77 10.43 1.87
C VAL A 198 -29.22 10.82 2.14
N GLY A 199 -29.45 11.94 2.85
CA GLY A 199 -30.79 12.50 3.09
C GLY A 199 -31.35 13.30 1.91
N SER A 200 -30.57 13.53 0.86
CA SER A 200 -31.03 14.28 -0.31
C SER A 200 -31.92 13.44 -1.24
N ALA A 201 -32.89 14.11 -1.87
CA ALA A 201 -33.78 13.51 -2.85
C ALA A 201 -33.01 12.71 -3.90
N LYS A 202 -33.45 11.46 -4.10
CA LYS A 202 -32.95 10.58 -5.16
C LYS A 202 -33.43 11.09 -6.51
N ILE A 203 -32.50 11.24 -7.45
CA ILE A 203 -32.77 11.58 -8.85
C ILE A 203 -32.92 10.28 -9.65
N THR A 204 -31.95 9.37 -9.51
CA THR A 204 -31.90 8.08 -10.22
C THR A 204 -31.01 7.10 -9.44
N ALA A 205 -30.76 5.91 -9.99
CA ALA A 205 -29.75 4.98 -9.51
C ALA A 205 -28.99 4.36 -10.67
N TYR A 206 -27.70 4.08 -10.46
CA TYR A 206 -26.84 3.42 -11.42
C TYR A 206 -26.58 1.99 -10.97
N ALA A 207 -26.82 1.02 -11.85
CA ALA A 207 -26.63 -0.40 -11.57
C ALA A 207 -25.13 -0.74 -11.39
N ASN A 208 -24.86 -1.90 -10.76
CA ASN A 208 -23.51 -2.44 -10.66
C ASN A 208 -22.81 -2.46 -12.03
N GLY A 209 -21.53 -2.09 -12.05
CA GLY A 209 -20.72 -2.10 -13.25
C GLY A 209 -20.94 -0.94 -14.21
N THR A 210 -21.93 -0.06 -13.95
CA THR A 210 -22.14 1.15 -14.75
C THR A 210 -20.93 2.07 -14.64
N GLN A 211 -20.43 2.57 -15.78
CA GLN A 211 -19.38 3.58 -15.79
C GLN A 211 -19.97 4.98 -15.71
N LEU A 212 -19.40 5.84 -14.86
CA LEU A 212 -19.85 7.20 -14.61
C LEU A 212 -18.68 8.16 -14.84
N THR A 213 -18.94 9.28 -15.51
CA THR A 213 -17.98 10.39 -15.60
C THR A 213 -18.21 11.33 -14.42
N ILE A 214 -17.18 11.54 -13.60
CA ILE A 214 -17.21 12.43 -12.44
C ILE A 214 -16.64 13.78 -12.84
N THR A 215 -17.44 14.84 -12.70
CA THR A 215 -17.08 16.21 -13.09
C THR A 215 -16.83 17.15 -11.91
N LYS A 216 -17.29 16.78 -10.71
CA LYS A 216 -17.02 17.49 -9.46
C LYS A 216 -16.89 16.51 -8.31
N GLU A 217 -16.09 16.86 -7.31
CA GLU A 217 -16.00 16.14 -6.06
C GLU A 217 -16.32 17.05 -4.87
N LYS A 218 -16.97 16.47 -3.87
CA LYS A 218 -17.21 17.11 -2.57
C LYS A 218 -17.38 16.04 -1.51
N ASN A 219 -16.48 16.02 -0.52
CA ASN A 219 -16.60 15.19 0.69
C ASN A 219 -16.93 13.70 0.41
N GLY A 220 -16.23 13.06 -0.53
CA GLY A 220 -16.47 11.65 -0.90
C GLY A 220 -17.59 11.41 -1.90
N TRP A 221 -18.26 12.47 -2.37
CA TRP A 221 -19.26 12.39 -3.43
C TRP A 221 -18.70 12.88 -4.76
N GLY A 222 -19.16 12.25 -5.84
CA GLY A 222 -18.84 12.63 -7.22
C GLY A 222 -20.09 13.08 -7.98
N TYR A 223 -20.02 14.21 -8.67
CA TYR A 223 -21.08 14.66 -9.56
C TYR A 223 -21.00 13.87 -10.87
N ALA A 224 -21.87 12.88 -11.01
CA ALA A 224 -21.85 11.88 -12.07
C ALA A 224 -22.69 12.30 -13.28
N ASN A 225 -22.12 12.14 -14.47
CA ASN A 225 -22.78 12.32 -15.78
C ASN A 225 -23.55 13.65 -15.89
N ASN A 226 -23.04 14.70 -15.22
CA ASN A 226 -23.69 16.00 -15.06
C ASN A 226 -25.14 15.96 -14.51
N THR A 227 -25.54 14.84 -13.89
CA THR A 227 -26.91 14.57 -13.45
C THR A 227 -27.11 14.81 -11.96
N GLY A 228 -26.18 14.32 -11.13
CA GLY A 228 -26.32 14.39 -9.67
C GLY A 228 -25.16 13.74 -8.94
N TRP A 229 -25.20 13.81 -7.62
CA TRP A 229 -24.13 13.32 -6.74
C TRP A 229 -24.31 11.83 -6.45
N VAL A 230 -23.27 11.04 -6.70
CA VAL A 230 -23.15 9.64 -6.27
C VAL A 230 -22.10 9.55 -5.18
N ASP A 231 -22.30 8.63 -4.25
CA ASP A 231 -21.31 8.33 -3.24
C ASP A 231 -20.20 7.48 -3.87
N LEU A 232 -18.97 8.01 -3.84
CA LEU A 232 -17.82 7.40 -4.50
C LEU A 232 -17.31 6.18 -3.74
N GLU A 233 -17.72 5.95 -2.49
CA GLU A 233 -17.40 4.71 -1.76
C GLU A 233 -17.92 3.47 -2.50
N TYR A 234 -19.08 3.61 -3.16
CA TYR A 234 -19.69 2.55 -3.96
C TYR A 234 -19.15 2.46 -5.39
N CYS A 235 -18.09 3.21 -5.69
CA CYS A 235 -17.49 3.29 -7.00
C CYS A 235 -15.99 2.94 -6.93
N ILE A 236 -15.46 2.37 -8.00
CA ILE A 236 -14.03 2.19 -8.21
C ILE A 236 -13.58 3.05 -9.38
N ASN A 237 -12.43 3.71 -9.28
CA ASN A 237 -11.88 4.47 -10.40
C ASN A 237 -11.68 3.56 -11.63
N VAL A 238 -12.14 4.02 -12.79
CA VAL A 238 -11.95 3.34 -14.09
C VAL A 238 -10.59 3.64 -14.70
N SER A 239 -9.78 4.48 -14.05
CA SER A 239 -8.35 4.58 -14.32
C SER A 239 -7.57 3.72 -13.33
N SER A 240 -7.18 2.51 -13.75
CA SER A 240 -6.04 1.83 -13.15
C SER A 240 -4.82 2.71 -13.38
N ASN A 241 -4.39 3.47 -12.37
CA ASN A 241 -3.16 4.25 -12.51
C ASN A 241 -1.96 3.28 -12.49
N THR A 242 -1.67 2.65 -13.62
CA THR A 242 -0.47 1.85 -13.87
C THR A 242 0.72 2.72 -14.27
N SER A 243 0.62 4.06 -14.18
CA SER A 243 1.74 4.94 -14.54
C SER A 243 3.01 4.64 -13.73
N TRP A 244 2.87 4.16 -12.49
CA TRP A 244 3.99 3.70 -11.66
C TRP A 244 4.68 2.45 -12.21
N LYS A 245 4.02 1.66 -13.07
CA LYS A 245 4.65 0.54 -13.78
C LYS A 245 5.55 1.03 -14.92
N GLY A 246 5.40 2.28 -15.34
CA GLY A 246 6.06 2.80 -16.53
C GLY A 246 5.58 2.09 -17.79
N ASP A 247 6.50 1.71 -18.65
CA ASP A 247 6.19 0.90 -19.82
C ASP A 247 5.96 -0.55 -19.37
N GLU A 248 4.73 -1.04 -19.56
CA GLU A 248 4.30 -2.38 -19.12
C GLU A 248 5.13 -3.50 -19.73
N LYS A 249 5.76 -3.29 -20.90
CA LYS A 249 6.69 -4.24 -21.53
C LYS A 249 7.85 -4.60 -20.62
N TYR A 250 8.31 -3.65 -19.82
CA TYR A 250 9.48 -3.79 -18.96
C TYR A 250 9.12 -4.11 -17.52
N TYR A 251 7.84 -4.14 -17.15
CA TYR A 251 7.44 -4.38 -15.77
C TYR A 251 7.84 -5.79 -15.32
N LEU A 252 8.56 -5.86 -14.20
CA LEU A 252 8.93 -7.09 -13.51
C LEU A 252 8.70 -6.92 -12.02
N GLU A 253 8.35 -8.00 -11.33
CA GLU A 253 8.24 -8.03 -9.88
C GLU A 253 8.91 -9.29 -9.33
N ASN A 254 10.15 -9.15 -8.85
CA ASN A 254 10.94 -10.26 -8.33
C ASN A 254 12.12 -9.78 -7.47
N SER A 255 12.72 -10.69 -6.70
CA SER A 255 13.81 -10.38 -5.77
C SER A 255 15.13 -9.97 -6.46
N GLU A 256 15.34 -10.30 -7.74
CA GLU A 256 16.50 -9.83 -8.49
C GLU A 256 16.40 -8.33 -8.78
N VAL A 257 15.19 -7.80 -8.94
CA VAL A 257 14.95 -6.35 -9.03
C VAL A 257 15.38 -5.66 -7.74
N GLY A 258 14.99 -6.17 -6.56
CA GLY A 258 15.41 -5.60 -5.27
C GLY A 258 16.93 -5.55 -5.11
N LYS A 259 17.62 -6.66 -5.44
CA LYS A 259 19.10 -6.72 -5.41
C LYS A 259 19.74 -5.71 -6.36
N TRP A 260 19.14 -5.47 -7.52
CA TRP A 260 19.60 -4.47 -8.46
C TRP A 260 19.37 -3.05 -7.92
N GLN A 261 18.19 -2.74 -7.38
CA GLN A 261 17.87 -1.44 -6.78
C GLN A 261 18.90 -1.07 -5.69
N GLU A 262 19.19 -2.00 -4.77
CA GLU A 262 20.21 -1.80 -3.74
C GLU A 262 21.62 -1.57 -4.32
N ALA A 263 22.01 -2.34 -5.33
CA ALA A 263 23.33 -2.24 -5.94
C ALA A 263 23.52 -0.94 -6.73
N MET A 264 22.45 -0.46 -7.39
CA MET A 264 22.45 0.79 -8.13
C MET A 264 22.50 2.00 -7.18
N ASN A 265 21.65 2.04 -6.14
CA ASN A 265 21.68 3.10 -5.14
C ASN A 265 23.08 3.25 -4.52
N LYS A 266 23.68 2.13 -4.07
CA LYS A 266 25.05 2.13 -3.52
C LYS A 266 26.12 2.49 -4.56
N GLY A 267 25.96 2.02 -5.80
CA GLY A 267 26.94 2.23 -6.85
C GLY A 267 26.99 3.67 -7.34
N PHE A 268 25.84 4.32 -7.47
CA PHE A 268 25.72 5.69 -7.96
C PHE A 268 25.63 6.72 -6.83
N ASP A 269 25.81 6.31 -5.57
CA ASP A 269 25.72 7.16 -4.38
C ASP A 269 24.39 7.97 -4.34
N THR A 270 23.28 7.26 -4.51
CA THR A 270 21.94 7.84 -4.65
C THR A 270 20.89 7.04 -3.88
N ASN A 271 19.76 7.68 -3.60
CA ASN A 271 18.59 7.10 -2.95
C ASN A 271 17.34 7.17 -3.87
N GLU A 272 17.56 7.34 -5.18
CA GLU A 272 16.49 7.49 -6.17
C GLU A 272 15.59 6.26 -6.32
N LEU A 273 16.10 5.06 -6.00
CA LEU A 273 15.34 3.83 -6.11
C LEU A 273 14.80 3.37 -4.75
N GLU A 274 13.49 3.17 -4.67
CA GLU A 274 12.89 2.37 -3.61
C GLU A 274 13.25 0.88 -3.84
N VAL A 275 13.60 0.16 -2.79
CA VAL A 275 13.87 -1.29 -2.86
C VAL A 275 12.55 -2.05 -2.67
N ASP A 276 11.70 -2.02 -3.70
CA ASP A 276 10.33 -2.54 -3.68
C ASP A 276 10.14 -3.85 -4.47
N ASN A 277 11.23 -4.37 -5.06
CA ASN A 277 11.25 -5.53 -5.94
C ASN A 277 10.48 -5.34 -7.26
N LYS A 278 10.09 -4.10 -7.61
CA LYS A 278 9.31 -3.80 -8.81
C LYS A 278 10.10 -2.95 -9.78
N PHE A 279 10.26 -3.45 -11.00
CA PHE A 279 10.90 -2.72 -12.08
C PHE A 279 9.90 -1.76 -12.74
N GLY A 280 9.34 -0.87 -11.92
CA GLY A 280 8.38 0.16 -12.29
C GLY A 280 9.04 1.40 -12.90
N LYS A 281 8.26 2.47 -13.07
CA LYS A 281 8.63 3.73 -13.74
C LYS A 281 9.98 4.29 -13.26
N ALA A 282 10.18 4.41 -11.95
CA ALA A 282 11.41 4.94 -11.38
C ALA A 282 12.63 4.05 -11.73
N SER A 283 12.51 2.74 -11.57
CA SER A 283 13.56 1.77 -11.94
C SER A 283 13.87 1.80 -13.44
N GLN A 284 12.84 1.91 -14.29
CA GLN A 284 12.99 2.03 -15.73
C GLN A 284 13.67 3.34 -16.14
N ASP A 285 13.29 4.47 -15.54
CA ASP A 285 13.90 5.77 -15.81
C ASP A 285 15.35 5.81 -15.33
N PHE A 286 15.62 5.25 -14.15
CA PHE A 286 16.97 5.10 -13.64
C PHE A 286 17.84 4.30 -14.61
N ALA A 287 17.36 3.15 -15.08
CA ALA A 287 18.09 2.32 -16.04
C ALA A 287 18.30 2.99 -17.41
N LYS A 288 17.47 3.96 -17.80
CA LYS A 288 17.68 4.77 -19.02
C LYS A 288 18.79 5.80 -18.84
N ASN A 289 18.85 6.44 -17.67
CA ASN A 289 19.71 7.58 -17.42
C ASN A 289 21.07 7.20 -16.82
N HIS A 290 21.14 6.13 -16.03
CA HIS A 290 22.32 5.67 -15.31
C HIS A 290 22.94 4.45 -15.98
N LEU A 291 23.55 4.68 -17.15
CA LEU A 291 24.16 3.62 -17.94
C LEU A 291 25.42 3.07 -17.25
N LEU A 292 25.53 1.75 -17.12
CA LEU A 292 26.81 1.11 -16.80
C LEU A 292 27.58 0.81 -18.09
N TRP A 293 28.74 1.44 -18.26
CA TRP A 293 29.64 1.22 -19.39
C TRP A 293 31.09 1.64 -19.06
N LYS A 294 32.02 1.60 -20.01
CA LYS A 294 33.42 1.99 -19.78
C LYS A 294 33.61 3.49 -19.48
N GLY A 295 32.74 4.35 -20.01
CA GLY A 295 32.88 5.81 -19.95
C GLY A 295 32.11 6.50 -18.83
N GLN A 296 31.78 5.81 -17.74
CA GLN A 296 31.09 6.43 -16.60
C GLN A 296 32.04 7.44 -15.94
N SER A 297 31.52 8.63 -15.64
CA SER A 297 32.24 9.67 -14.90
C SER A 297 32.32 9.36 -13.40
N HIS A 298 31.36 8.59 -12.88
CA HIS A 298 31.31 8.14 -11.50
C HIS A 298 31.75 6.67 -11.42
N ASN A 299 32.66 6.34 -10.49
CA ASN A 299 33.10 4.97 -10.30
C ASN A 299 32.06 4.24 -9.44
N CYS A 300 31.31 3.30 -10.04
CA CYS A 300 30.19 2.62 -9.39
C CYS A 300 30.49 1.14 -9.04
N PRO A 301 31.44 0.84 -8.13
CA PRO A 301 31.97 -0.52 -7.95
C PRO A 301 30.92 -1.55 -7.49
N THR A 302 29.93 -1.13 -6.71
CA THR A 302 28.84 -2.02 -6.26
C THR A 302 27.91 -2.38 -7.41
N ALA A 303 27.54 -1.41 -8.26
CA ALA A 303 26.72 -1.65 -9.44
C ALA A 303 27.44 -2.53 -10.47
N ILE A 304 28.75 -2.31 -10.66
CA ILE A 304 29.58 -3.13 -11.55
C ILE A 304 29.74 -4.55 -10.99
N SER A 305 29.95 -4.71 -9.68
CA SER A 305 30.03 -6.05 -9.05
C SER A 305 28.72 -6.82 -9.17
N TRP A 306 27.58 -6.14 -9.04
CA TRP A 306 26.27 -6.74 -9.31
C TRP A 306 26.17 -7.24 -10.75
N LEU A 307 26.56 -6.42 -11.74
CA LEU A 307 26.53 -6.80 -13.15
C LEU A 307 27.44 -8.00 -13.43
N GLN A 308 28.67 -7.99 -12.88
CA GLN A 308 29.62 -9.09 -13.02
C GLN A 308 29.04 -10.40 -12.48
N ASN A 309 28.48 -10.38 -11.27
CA ASN A 309 27.80 -11.54 -10.69
C ASN A 309 26.61 -12.00 -11.54
N ARG A 310 25.80 -11.06 -12.04
CA ARG A 310 24.63 -11.39 -12.84
C ARG A 310 25.02 -12.01 -14.19
N LEU A 311 26.08 -11.54 -14.83
CA LEU A 311 26.60 -12.16 -16.04
C LEU A 311 27.18 -13.55 -15.76
N ARG A 312 27.84 -13.78 -14.61
CA ARG A 312 28.30 -15.13 -14.24
C ARG A 312 27.14 -16.12 -14.13
N TYR A 313 25.98 -15.70 -13.63
CA TYR A 313 24.76 -16.51 -13.63
C TYR A 313 24.34 -16.94 -15.05
N PHE A 314 24.57 -16.09 -16.06
CA PHE A 314 24.33 -16.41 -17.47
C PHE A 314 25.50 -17.15 -18.16
N GLY A 315 26.39 -17.77 -17.39
CA GLY A 315 27.45 -18.65 -17.94
C GLY A 315 28.78 -17.95 -18.24
N PHE A 316 28.93 -16.66 -17.95
CA PHE A 316 30.22 -15.95 -18.07
C PHE A 316 31.14 -16.24 -16.86
N SER A 317 31.34 -17.53 -16.52
CA SER A 317 31.97 -17.97 -15.26
C SER A 317 33.40 -17.44 -15.03
N LYS A 318 34.15 -17.16 -16.11
CA LYS A 318 35.51 -16.60 -16.11
C LYS A 318 35.56 -15.09 -15.84
N LEU A 319 34.42 -14.40 -15.78
CA LEU A 319 34.36 -12.98 -15.49
C LEU A 319 34.66 -12.74 -14.01
N GLU A 320 35.71 -11.94 -13.74
CA GLU A 320 36.06 -11.54 -12.38
C GLU A 320 35.00 -10.61 -11.77
N VAL A 321 34.82 -10.71 -10.45
CA VAL A 321 33.93 -9.84 -9.67
C VAL A 321 34.80 -8.94 -8.80
N ASN A 322 35.09 -7.74 -9.29
CA ASN A 322 36.02 -6.79 -8.66
C ASN A 322 35.51 -5.35 -8.67
N GLY A 323 34.29 -5.12 -9.17
CA GLY A 323 33.69 -3.79 -9.27
C GLY A 323 34.35 -2.87 -10.28
N LYS A 324 35.24 -3.38 -11.13
CA LYS A 324 35.95 -2.59 -12.17
C LYS A 324 35.44 -2.94 -13.55
N TRP A 325 35.33 -1.92 -14.41
CA TRP A 325 34.96 -2.13 -15.81
C TRP A 325 36.19 -2.55 -16.64
N SER A 326 36.23 -3.81 -17.08
CA SER A 326 37.33 -4.35 -17.89
C SER A 326 36.95 -4.51 -19.37
N LYS A 327 37.96 -4.64 -20.25
CA LYS A 327 37.75 -4.99 -21.66
C LYS A 327 37.04 -6.35 -21.82
N TYR A 328 37.25 -7.27 -20.89
CA TYR A 328 36.54 -8.54 -20.88
C TYR A 328 35.06 -8.37 -20.49
N LEU A 329 34.75 -7.46 -19.55
CA LEU A 329 33.37 -7.10 -19.23
C LEU A 329 32.65 -6.49 -20.44
N ASP A 330 33.30 -5.65 -21.25
CA ASP A 330 32.74 -5.17 -22.53
C ASP A 330 32.29 -6.34 -23.41
N THR A 331 33.16 -7.35 -23.53
CA THR A 331 32.90 -8.55 -24.34
C THR A 331 31.72 -9.33 -23.79
N CYS A 332 31.67 -9.57 -22.47
CA CYS A 332 30.55 -10.27 -21.84
C CYS A 332 29.21 -9.55 -22.04
N VAL A 333 29.17 -8.21 -21.85
CA VAL A 333 27.95 -7.42 -22.06
C VAL A 333 27.51 -7.49 -23.52
N MET A 334 28.43 -7.31 -24.47
CA MET A 334 28.12 -7.38 -25.89
C MET A 334 27.62 -8.77 -26.32
N THR A 335 28.21 -9.84 -25.80
CA THR A 335 27.75 -11.21 -26.07
C THR A 335 26.37 -11.45 -25.47
N PHE A 336 26.13 -11.01 -24.23
CA PHE A 336 24.81 -11.09 -23.60
C PHE A 336 23.73 -10.36 -24.42
N GLN A 337 24.05 -9.17 -24.92
CA GLN A 337 23.20 -8.37 -25.81
C GLN A 337 22.91 -9.10 -27.12
N SER A 338 23.96 -9.63 -27.77
CA SER A 338 23.85 -10.36 -29.04
C SER A 338 22.93 -11.58 -28.92
N ASN A 339 23.07 -12.38 -27.86
CA ASN A 339 22.24 -13.57 -27.64
C ASN A 339 20.75 -13.25 -27.42
N ARG A 340 20.40 -11.98 -27.25
CA ARG A 340 19.02 -11.50 -27.03
C ARG A 340 18.56 -10.54 -28.11
N ASN A 341 19.29 -10.42 -29.21
CA ASN A 341 19.00 -9.50 -30.31
C ASN A 341 18.87 -8.03 -29.84
N LEU A 342 19.65 -7.64 -28.83
CA LEU A 342 19.72 -6.26 -28.34
C LEU A 342 20.81 -5.48 -29.09
N GLN A 343 20.72 -4.15 -29.08
CA GLN A 343 21.77 -3.29 -29.65
C GLN A 343 23.11 -3.55 -28.95
N LYS A 344 24.10 -3.99 -29.73
CA LYS A 344 25.47 -4.24 -29.25
C LYS A 344 26.18 -2.92 -29.02
N GLY A 345 26.41 -2.57 -27.76
CA GLY A 345 27.05 -1.29 -27.41
C GLY A 345 27.99 -1.33 -26.21
N ALA A 346 28.10 -2.47 -25.52
CA ALA A 346 28.80 -2.57 -24.22
C ALA A 346 28.29 -1.54 -23.18
N LYS A 347 27.05 -1.08 -23.34
CA LYS A 347 26.35 -0.19 -22.40
C LYS A 347 25.14 -0.92 -21.85
N VAL A 348 25.03 -0.97 -20.54
CA VAL A 348 23.89 -1.54 -19.83
C VAL A 348 22.92 -0.41 -19.51
N GLY A 349 21.89 -0.28 -20.35
CA GLY A 349 20.72 0.56 -20.13
C GLY A 349 19.44 -0.27 -20.03
N LEU A 350 18.28 0.38 -20.12
CA LEU A 350 16.95 -0.21 -19.89
C LEU A 350 16.77 -1.64 -20.44
N ASP A 351 16.95 -1.87 -21.74
CA ASP A 351 16.70 -3.18 -22.36
C ASP A 351 17.61 -4.27 -21.79
N THR A 352 18.89 -3.94 -21.62
CA THR A 352 19.88 -4.91 -21.11
C THR A 352 19.59 -5.21 -19.63
N THR A 353 19.27 -4.19 -18.84
CA THR A 353 18.85 -4.34 -17.43
C THR A 353 17.62 -5.22 -17.31
N TYR A 354 16.57 -4.97 -18.09
CA TYR A 354 15.35 -5.79 -18.08
C TYR A 354 15.65 -7.26 -18.31
N HIS A 355 16.45 -7.60 -19.33
CA HIS A 355 16.78 -8.99 -19.62
C HIS A 355 17.69 -9.63 -18.57
N LEU A 356 18.61 -8.86 -17.97
CA LEU A 356 19.40 -9.33 -16.83
C LEU A 356 18.47 -9.69 -15.67
N LEU A 357 17.47 -8.85 -15.36
CA LEU A 357 16.54 -9.05 -14.24
C LEU A 357 15.51 -10.15 -14.49
N LYS A 358 15.00 -10.26 -15.72
CA LYS A 358 14.03 -11.29 -16.10
C LYS A 358 14.57 -12.71 -15.91
N GLY A 359 15.88 -12.91 -16.09
CA GLY A 359 16.55 -14.17 -15.75
C GLY A 359 16.40 -15.29 -16.77
N GLU A 360 15.83 -15.04 -17.95
CA GLU A 360 15.71 -16.05 -19.01
C GLU A 360 17.10 -16.41 -19.57
N ILE A 361 17.55 -17.64 -19.33
CA ILE A 361 18.75 -18.21 -19.95
C ILE A 361 18.37 -18.58 -21.40
N LYS A 362 19.16 -18.10 -22.36
CA LYS A 362 18.99 -18.36 -23.79
C LYS A 362 20.25 -18.97 -24.35
#